data_AF-A0A2J8NIG9-F1
#
_entry.id   AF-A0A2J8NIG9-F1
#
_cell.length_a   1.000
_cell.length_b   1.000
_cell.length_c   1.000
_cell.angle_alpha   90.00
_cell.angle_beta   90.00
_cell.angle_gamma   90.00
#
_symmetry.space_group_name_H-M   'P 1'
#
loop_
_entity.id
_entity.type
_entity.pdbx_description
1 polymer ?
#
loop_
_entity_poly.entity_id
_entity_poly.type
_entity_poly.pdbx_seq_one_letter_code
_entity_poly.pdbx_strand_id
1 'polypeptide(L)' 'SLAAPKMASIMEGPLSKWTNVMKGWQYRWFVLDYNAGLLSYYTSKDKMMRGSRRGCVRLRPVMLMSERSGSMP' A
#
# COMPACT_ATOMS: atom_id res chain seq x y z
N SER A 1 -8.65 -8.67 30.01
CA SER A 1 -8.45 -7.55 29.08
C SER A 1 -7.96 -8.12 27.76
N LEU A 2 -8.81 -8.20 26.73
CA LEU A 2 -8.36 -8.69 25.42
C LEU A 2 -7.42 -7.64 24.84
N ALA A 3 -6.13 -7.95 24.74
CA ALA A 3 -5.17 -7.09 24.07
C ALA A 3 -5.66 -6.84 22.65
N ALA A 4 -5.91 -5.58 22.28
CA ALA A 4 -6.15 -5.22 20.89
C ALA A 4 -5.01 -5.80 20.05
N PRO A 5 -5.29 -6.39 18.88
CA PRO A 5 -4.23 -6.91 18.03
C PRO A 5 -3.21 -5.79 17.84
N LYS A 6 -1.95 -6.07 18.19
CA LYS A 6 -0.82 -5.20 17.83
C LYS A 6 -0.83 -5.16 16.30
N MET A 7 -1.49 -4.16 15.72
CA MET A 7 -1.34 -3.92 14.29
C MET A 7 0.16 -3.79 14.08
N ALA A 8 0.72 -4.64 13.23
CA ALA A 8 2.10 -4.51 12.85
C ALA A 8 2.30 -3.05 12.41
N SER A 9 3.29 -2.36 13.00
CA SER A 9 3.53 -0.95 12.73
C SER A 9 3.73 -0.67 11.24
N ILE A 10 4.09 -1.72 10.49
CA ILE A 10 4.19 -1.71 9.04
C ILE A 10 3.35 -2.86 8.46
N MET A 11 2.53 -2.56 7.46
CA MET A 11 1.83 -3.54 6.61
C MET A 11 2.31 -3.43 5.18
N GLU A 12 2.60 -4.56 4.54
CA GLU A 12 3.08 -4.58 3.16
C GLU A 12 2.41 -5.66 2.32
N GLY A 13 2.37 -5.46 1.00
CA GLY A 13 1.83 -6.45 0.09
C GLY A 13 1.61 -5.94 -1.34
N PRO A 14 1.29 -6.85 -2.27
CA PRO A 14 0.95 -6.47 -3.63
C PRO A 14 -0.49 -5.94 -3.69
N LEU A 15 -0.68 -4.77 -4.33
CA LEU A 15 -2.00 -4.23 -4.66
C LEU A 15 -2.02 -3.76 -6.11
N SER A 16 -3.20 -3.75 -6.72
CA SER A 16 -3.42 -3.17 -8.05
C SER A 16 -3.50 -1.65 -7.95
N LYS A 17 -2.73 -0.96 -8.79
CA LYS A 17 -2.75 0.50 -8.91
C LYS A 17 -3.08 0.86 -10.35
N TRP A 18 -4.11 1.69 -10.54
CA TRP A 18 -4.40 2.26 -11.85
C TRP A 18 -3.24 3.16 -12.29
N THR A 19 -2.80 3.01 -13.53
CA THR A 19 -1.75 3.87 -14.09
C THR A 19 -2.26 4.64 -15.30
N ASN A 20 -2.06 5.96 -15.27
CA ASN A 20 -2.54 6.85 -16.34
C ASN A 20 -1.70 6.72 -17.62
N VAL A 21 -0.42 6.34 -17.49
CA VAL A 21 0.52 6.23 -18.62
C VAL A 21 0.33 4.91 -19.37
N MET A 22 0.32 3.78 -18.66
CA MET A 22 -0.06 2.49 -19.21
C MET A 22 -1.48 2.19 -18.74
N LYS A 23 -2.49 2.76 -19.43
CA LYS A 23 -3.91 2.62 -19.08
C LYS A 23 -4.20 1.17 -18.67
N GLY A 24 -4.58 0.98 -17.41
CA GLY A 24 -4.80 -0.34 -16.83
C GLY A 24 -4.34 -0.46 -15.39
N TRP A 25 -4.72 -1.58 -14.79
CA TRP A 25 -4.31 -2.00 -13.46
C TRP A 25 -2.92 -2.62 -13.52
N GLN A 26 -2.03 -2.16 -12.64
CA GLN A 26 -0.70 -2.74 -12.53
C GLN A 26 -0.42 -3.13 -11.08
N TYR A 27 0.15 -4.30 -10.88
CA TYR A 27 0.61 -4.72 -9.56
C TYR A 27 1.76 -3.85 -9.09
N ARG A 28 1.65 -3.36 -7.85
CA ARG A 28 2.66 -2.57 -7.16
C ARG A 28 2.80 -3.09 -5.74
N TRP A 29 4.00 -3.03 -5.20
CA TRP A 29 4.25 -3.37 -3.81
C TRP A 29 4.00 -2.13 -2.96
N PHE A 30 3.10 -2.22 -2.01
CA PHE A 30 2.78 -1.13 -1.09
C PHE A 30 3.34 -1.44 0.29
N VAL A 31 3.76 -0.39 0.98
CA VAL A 31 4.22 -0.41 2.37
C VAL A 31 3.51 0.71 3.11
N LEU A 32 2.68 0.34 4.08
CA LEU A 32 1.95 1.22 4.96
C LEU A 32 2.66 1.26 6.31
N ASP A 33 3.22 2.40 6.66
CA ASP A 33 3.77 2.68 7.98
C ASP A 33 2.73 3.45 8.80
N TYR A 34 2.15 2.78 9.78
CA TYR A 34 1.13 3.35 10.66
C TYR A 34 1.69 4.39 11.63
N ASN A 35 2.95 4.25 12.03
CA ASN A 35 3.60 5.17 12.98
C ASN A 35 3.95 6.49 12.29
N ALA A 36 4.45 6.41 11.05
CA ALA A 36 4.77 7.59 10.26
C ALA A 36 3.55 8.18 9.51
N GLY A 37 2.45 7.43 9.43
CA GLY A 37 1.29 7.78 8.61
C GLY A 37 1.64 7.88 7.12
N LEU A 38 2.45 6.94 6.62
CA LEU A 38 2.96 6.96 5.26
C LEU A 38 2.60 5.70 4.50
N LEU A 39 2.00 5.88 3.33
CA LEU A 39 1.81 4.82 2.34
C LEU A 39 2.81 5.01 1.21
N SER A 40 3.80 4.14 1.12
CA SER A 40 4.79 4.11 0.04
C SER A 40 4.47 3.01 -0.97
N TYR A 41 4.84 3.21 -2.24
CA TYR A 41 4.72 2.17 -3.26
C TYR A 41 5.97 2.03 -4.15
N TYR A 42 6.16 0.81 -4.63
CA TYR A 42 7.28 0.35 -5.43
C TYR A 42 6.77 -0.43 -6.64
N THR A 43 7.57 -0.52 -7.70
CA THR A 43 7.18 -1.30 -8.89
C THR A 43 7.15 -2.80 -8.62
N SER A 44 7.94 -3.30 -7.66
CA SER A 44 7.99 -4.70 -7.23
C SER A 44 8.60 -4.81 -5.82
N LYS A 45 8.51 -6.01 -5.22
CA LYS A 45 9.14 -6.30 -3.92
C LYS A 45 10.66 -6.16 -3.98
N ASP A 46 11.31 -6.60 -5.06
CA ASP A 46 12.77 -6.44 -5.22
C ASP A 46 13.20 -4.98 -5.23
N LYS A 47 12.41 -4.12 -5.88
CA LYS A 47 12.68 -2.68 -5.92
C LYS A 47 12.47 -2.04 -4.56
N MET A 48 11.52 -2.55 -3.77
CA MET A 48 11.37 -2.18 -2.36
C MET A 48 12.60 -2.58 -1.53
N MET A 49 13.08 -3.81 -1.64
CA MET A 49 14.28 -4.27 -0.91
C MET A 49 15.52 -3.43 -1.26
N ARG A 50 15.61 -2.96 -2.52
CA ARG A 50 16.68 -2.06 -2.97
C ARG A 50 16.43 -0.58 -2.66
N GLY A 51 15.36 -0.24 -1.94
CA GLY A 51 15.02 1.14 -1.56
C GLY A 51 14.55 2.04 -2.72
N SER A 52 14.25 1.48 -3.90
CA SER A 52 13.90 2.24 -5.12
C SER A 52 12.42 2.66 -5.11
N ARG A 53 12.08 3.58 -4.20
CA ARG A 53 10.71 4.08 -3.99
C ARG A 53 10.21 4.91 -5.18
N ARG A 54 8.98 4.64 -5.63
CA ARG A 54 8.34 5.40 -6.74
C ARG A 54 7.47 6.54 -6.26
N GLY A 55 6.88 6.42 -5.07
CA GLY A 55 6.08 7.49 -4.47
C GLY A 55 5.73 7.17 -3.04
N CYS A 56 5.38 8.21 -2.29
CA CYS A 56 4.82 8.10 -0.95
C CYS A 56 3.68 9.10 -0.78
N VAL A 57 2.62 8.69 -0.10
CA VAL A 57 1.48 9.52 0.27
C VAL A 57 1.38 9.54 1.77
N ARG A 58 1.28 10.74 2.36
CA ARG A 58 1.01 10.90 3.78
C ARG A 58 -0.48 10.70 4.02
N LEU A 59 -0.81 9.68 4.79
CA LEU A 59 -2.15 9.45 5.30
C LEU A 59 -2.34 10.39 6.49
N ARG A 60 -2.99 11.54 6.26
CA ARG A 60 -3.71 12.30 7.31
C ARG A 60 -4.89 11.44 7.81
N PRO A 61 -5.71 11.82 8.83
CA PRO A 61 -6.81 10.95 9.29
C PRO A 61 -7.83 10.78 8.16
N VAL A 62 -7.53 9.83 7.29
CA VAL A 62 -8.19 9.54 6.02
C VAL A 62 -8.61 8.10 6.17
N MET A 63 -9.91 7.90 6.04
CA MET A 63 -10.50 6.59 6.16
C MET A 63 -10.08 5.78 4.92
N LEU A 64 -9.21 4.79 5.11
CA LEU A 64 -8.92 3.81 4.08
C LEU A 64 -10.13 2.87 3.95
N MET A 65 -10.92 3.06 2.91
CA MET A 65 -12.03 2.16 2.59
C MET A 65 -11.48 0.94 1.83
N SER A 66 -11.63 -0.24 2.43
CA SER A 66 -11.37 -1.50 1.75
C SER A 66 -12.68 -2.02 1.16
N GLU A 67 -12.89 -1.81 -0.13
CA GLU A 67 -13.93 -2.53 -0.86
C GLU A 67 -13.38 -3.90 -1.27
N ARG A 68 -13.94 -4.99 -0.72
CA ARG A 68 -13.69 -6.34 -1.27
C ARG A 68 -14.52 -6.48 -2.55
N SER A 69 -14.11 -5.82 -3.63
CA SER A 69 -14.69 -6.10 -4.94
C SER A 69 -14.19 -7.47 -5.40
N GLY A 70 -15.05 -8.49 -5.32
CA GLY A 70 -14.89 -9.67 -6.15
C GLY A 70 -14.93 -9.23 -7.62
N SER A 71 -13.96 -9.69 -8.40
CA SER A 71 -13.66 -9.29 -9.79
C SER A 71 -13.25 -7.83 -9.98
N MET A 72 -11.94 -7.62 -10.20
CA MET A 72 -11.48 -6.43 -10.92
C MET A 72 -11.99 -6.52 -12.36
N PRO A 73 -12.54 -5.44 -12.94
CA PRO A 73 -12.90 -5.41 -14.35
C PRO A 73 -11.66 -5.50 -15.26
#